data_AF-A0A8T5GFL7-F1
#
_entry.id   AF-A0A8T5GFL7-F1
#
_cell.length_a   1.000
_cell.length_b   1.000
_cell.length_c   1.000
_cell.angle_alpha   90.00
_cell.angle_beta   90.00
_cell.angle_gamma   90.00
#
_symmetry.space_group_name_H-M   'P 1'
#
loop_
_entity.id
_entity.type
_entity.pdbx_description
1 polymer ?
#
loop_
_entity_poly.entity_id
_entity_poly.type
_entity_poly.pdbx_seq_one_letter_code
_entity_poly.pdbx_strand_id
1 'polypeptide(L)'
;MVIVSKMLQNKFLDKDKMKRNKERMKKKQAKIKLLMKDDKKEEAGELQKEIMADTMEMMKGTQKMMVVSLPLIIVYFILGALYAGVTFESLFAIPTFTWYGFIPFPDGGFSIMTGWRRAYFVYYFGWFIIIGIIMKVKEKIIDSEIKDKSKWKGKEEKSEING
;
A
#
# COMPACT_ATOMS: atom_id res chain seq x y z
N MET A 1 -6.72 -4.52 -13.54
CA MET A 1 -6.32 -3.27 -12.85
C MET A 1 -5.27 -3.45 -11.75
N VAL A 2 -5.29 -4.54 -10.97
CA VAL A 2 -4.31 -4.78 -9.89
C VAL A 2 -2.87 -4.90 -10.39
N ILE A 3 -2.67 -5.56 -11.54
CA ILE A 3 -1.32 -5.75 -12.12
C ILE A 3 -0.73 -4.40 -12.54
N VAL A 4 -1.52 -3.52 -13.15
CA VAL A 4 -1.09 -2.17 -13.55
C VAL A 4 -0.84 -1.29 -12.33
N SER A 5 -1.70 -1.34 -11.30
CA SER A 5 -1.49 -0.65 -10.03
C SER A 5 -0.25 -1.15 -9.29
N LYS A 6 0.04 -2.45 -9.31
CA LYS A 6 1.21 -3.05 -8.67
C LYS A 6 2.49 -2.83 -9.48
N MET A 7 2.41 -2.76 -10.82
CA MET A 7 3.52 -2.32 -11.67
C MET A 7 3.84 -0.85 -11.47
N LEU A 8 2.81 0.00 -11.33
CA LEU A 8 2.96 1.40 -10.97
C LEU A 8 3.55 1.54 -9.57
N GLN A 9 3.06 0.78 -8.58
CA GLN A 9 3.66 0.78 -7.24
C GLN A 9 5.11 0.28 -7.26
N ASN A 10 5.45 -0.78 -8.00
CA ASN A 10 6.85 -1.22 -8.07
C ASN A 10 7.76 -0.27 -8.87
N LYS A 11 7.23 0.46 -9.88
CA LYS A 11 7.99 1.48 -10.62
C LYS A 11 8.11 2.81 -9.89
N PHE A 12 7.13 3.19 -9.07
CA PHE A 12 7.06 4.51 -8.42
C PHE A 12 7.37 4.47 -6.91
N LEU A 13 7.16 3.34 -6.24
CA LEU A 13 7.46 3.09 -4.82
C LEU A 13 8.58 2.07 -4.71
N ASP A 14 9.80 2.55 -4.87
CA ASP A 14 11.00 1.77 -4.56
C ASP A 14 11.08 1.59 -3.03
N LYS A 15 10.64 0.42 -2.55
CA LYS A 15 10.53 0.09 -1.12
C LYS A 15 11.89 0.21 -0.42
N ASP A 16 12.98 -0.10 -1.11
CA ASP A 16 14.33 0.03 -0.58
C ASP A 16 14.78 1.49 -0.52
N LYS A 17 14.39 2.32 -1.50
CA LYS A 17 14.61 3.77 -1.42
C LYS A 17 13.82 4.38 -0.26
N MET A 18 12.58 3.93 -0.02
CA MET A 18 11.79 4.39 1.14
C MET A 18 12.40 3.98 2.47
N LYS A 19 12.89 2.73 2.60
CA LYS A 19 13.52 2.26 3.84
C LYS A 19 14.79 3.06 4.14
N ARG A 20 15.62 3.27 3.12
CA ARG A 20 16.84 4.10 3.21
C ARG A 20 16.52 5.57 3.52
N ASN A 21 15.47 6.15 2.95
CA ASN A 21 15.05 7.51 3.26
C ASN A 21 14.51 7.63 4.69
N LYS A 22 13.72 6.66 5.18
CA LYS A 22 13.26 6.63 6.58
C LYS A 22 14.41 6.56 7.58
N GLU A 23 15.42 5.75 7.30
CA GLU A 23 16.62 5.66 8.15
C GLU A 23 17.43 6.96 8.13
N ARG A 24 17.60 7.58 6.95
CA ARG A 24 18.24 8.89 6.84
C ARG A 24 17.49 9.97 7.61
N MET A 25 16.16 10.04 7.47
CA MET A 25 15.33 11.01 8.21
C MET A 25 15.44 10.82 9.72
N LYS A 26 15.42 9.56 10.21
CA LYS A 26 15.62 9.28 11.65
C LYS A 26 16.99 9.73 12.15
N LYS A 27 18.05 9.48 11.38
CA LYS A 27 19.41 9.96 11.70
C LYS A 27 19.49 11.48 11.72
N LYS A 28 18.89 12.18 10.74
CA LYS A 28 18.85 13.65 10.68
C LYS A 28 18.01 14.24 11.83
N GLN A 29 16.87 13.65 12.18
CA GLN A 29 16.08 14.06 13.35
C GLN A 29 16.82 13.87 14.67
N ALA A 30 17.57 12.78 14.82
CA ALA A 30 18.42 12.58 16.00
C ALA A 30 19.54 13.63 16.10
N LYS A 31 20.16 13.98 14.96
CA LYS A 31 21.16 15.07 14.90
C LYS A 31 20.57 16.43 15.24
N ILE A 32 19.37 16.77 14.74
CA ILE A 32 18.68 18.02 15.11
C ILE A 32 18.41 18.08 16.61
N LYS A 33 17.98 16.97 17.22
CA LYS A 33 17.76 16.91 18.68
C LYS A 33 19.04 17.11 19.50
N LEU A 34 20.20 16.72 18.96
CA LEU A 34 21.49 16.97 19.61
C LEU A 34 21.95 18.42 19.39
N LEU A 35 21.86 18.93 18.16
CA LEU A 35 22.24 20.31 17.83
C LEU A 35 21.36 21.37 18.51
N MET A 36 20.08 21.05 18.76
CA MET A 36 19.19 21.90 19.55
C MET A 36 19.52 21.89 21.06
N LYS A 37 20.18 20.85 21.57
CA LYS A 37 20.69 20.82 22.95
C LYS A 37 21.99 21.61 23.09
N ASP A 38 22.79 21.66 22.04
CA ASP A 38 24.07 22.39 21.97
C ASP A 38 23.93 23.86 21.50
N ASP A 39 22.68 24.38 21.47
CA ASP A 39 22.30 25.74 21.05
C ASP A 39 22.76 26.18 19.64
N LYS A 40 23.13 25.21 18.79
CA LYS A 40 23.54 25.40 17.38
C LYS A 40 22.33 25.53 16.45
N LYS A 41 21.57 26.61 16.63
CA LYS A 41 20.29 26.85 15.93
C LYS A 41 20.42 26.99 14.41
N GLU A 42 21.53 27.52 13.90
CA GLU A 42 21.75 27.63 12.44
C GLU A 42 21.97 26.27 11.77
N GLU A 43 22.87 25.44 12.30
CA GLU A 43 23.12 24.08 11.79
C GLU A 43 21.86 23.19 11.90
N ALA A 44 21.07 23.36 12.96
CA ALA A 44 19.79 22.68 13.12
C ALA A 44 18.75 23.13 12.07
N GLY A 45 18.76 24.42 11.70
CA GLY A 45 17.89 25.00 10.68
C GLY A 45 18.21 24.50 9.26
N GLU A 46 19.50 24.35 8.93
CA GLU A 46 19.91 23.75 7.65
C GLU A 46 19.50 22.28 7.55
N LEU A 47 19.69 21.51 8.63
CA LEU A 47 19.25 20.12 8.69
C LEU A 47 17.72 19.98 8.59
N GLN A 48 16.95 20.92 9.13
CA GLN A 48 15.49 20.95 8.92
C GLN A 48 15.13 21.23 7.46
N LYS A 49 15.82 22.16 6.79
CA LYS A 49 15.60 22.43 5.36
C LYS A 49 15.88 21.20 4.51
N GLU A 50 16.96 20.46 4.81
CA GLU A 50 17.25 19.20 4.13
C GLU A 50 16.16 18.14 4.37
N ILE A 51 15.67 18.00 5.61
CA ILE A 51 14.55 17.08 5.89
C ILE A 51 13.30 17.49 5.12
N MET A 52 13.00 18.79 5.02
CA MET A 52 11.86 19.27 4.24
C MET A 52 12.03 18.99 2.74
N ALA A 53 13.24 19.18 2.20
CA ALA A 53 13.54 18.85 0.81
C ALA A 53 13.36 17.34 0.53
N ASP A 54 13.90 16.49 1.40
CA ASP A 54 13.74 15.02 1.34
C ASP A 54 12.24 14.62 1.44
N THR A 55 11.49 15.31 2.30
CA THR A 55 10.05 15.09 2.48
C THR A 55 9.25 15.53 1.25
N MET A 56 9.60 16.66 0.63
CA MET A 56 8.94 17.11 -0.60
C MET A 56 9.19 16.16 -1.77
N GLU A 57 10.40 15.59 -1.90
CA GLU A 57 10.68 14.57 -2.92
C GLU A 57 9.79 13.32 -2.70
N MET A 58 9.63 12.89 -1.46
CA MET A 58 8.71 11.79 -1.12
C MET A 58 7.25 12.15 -1.42
N MET A 59 6.82 13.39 -1.10
CA MET A 59 5.45 13.84 -1.38
C MET A 59 5.14 13.90 -2.87
N LYS A 60 6.09 14.29 -3.73
CA LYS A 60 5.91 14.28 -5.19
C LYS A 60 5.61 12.87 -5.72
N GLY A 61 6.25 11.83 -5.17
CA GLY A 61 5.94 10.44 -5.48
C GLY A 61 4.51 10.06 -5.09
N THR A 62 4.09 10.46 -3.88
CA THR A 62 2.73 10.21 -3.37
C THR A 62 1.66 10.99 -4.15
N GLN A 63 1.93 12.23 -4.55
CA GLN A 63 1.01 13.04 -5.36
C GLN A 63 0.76 12.43 -6.74
N LYS A 64 1.79 11.88 -7.39
CA LYS A 64 1.58 11.15 -8.66
C LYS A 64 0.62 9.97 -8.49
N MET A 65 0.75 9.22 -7.38
CA MET A 65 -0.22 8.17 -7.08
C MET A 65 -1.62 8.72 -6.78
N MET A 66 -1.71 9.86 -6.08
CA MET A 66 -2.98 10.53 -5.80
C MET A 66 -3.71 10.93 -7.08
N VAL A 67 -3.01 11.55 -8.05
CA VAL A 67 -3.58 11.96 -9.34
C VAL A 67 -4.07 10.73 -10.14
N VAL A 68 -3.32 9.63 -10.11
CA VAL A 68 -3.75 8.37 -10.75
C VAL A 68 -4.99 7.77 -10.06
N SER A 69 -5.13 7.96 -8.75
CA SER A 69 -6.30 7.48 -7.99
C SER A 69 -7.52 8.41 -8.07
N LEU A 70 -7.34 9.66 -8.51
CA LEU A 70 -8.38 10.70 -8.51
C LEU A 70 -9.61 10.35 -9.38
N PRO A 71 -9.45 9.73 -10.57
CA PRO A 71 -10.59 9.22 -11.34
C PRO A 71 -11.43 8.17 -10.59
N LEU A 72 -10.80 7.34 -9.74
CA LEU A 72 -11.52 6.35 -8.94
C LEU A 72 -12.38 7.02 -7.87
N ILE A 73 -11.87 8.10 -7.27
CA ILE A 73 -12.60 8.92 -6.29
C ILE A 73 -13.83 9.55 -6.98
N ILE A 74 -13.65 10.11 -8.18
CA ILE A 74 -14.76 10.70 -8.94
C ILE A 74 -15.84 9.66 -9.24
N VAL A 75 -15.46 8.48 -9.73
CA VAL A 75 -16.41 7.39 -10.01
C VAL A 75 -17.15 6.96 -8.74
N TYR A 76 -16.46 6.89 -7.60
CA TYR A 76 -17.09 6.60 -6.31
C TYR A 76 -18.15 7.64 -5.92
N PHE A 77 -17.87 8.93 -6.12
CA PHE A 77 -18.84 9.99 -5.84
C PHE A 77 -20.04 9.97 -6.80
N ILE A 78 -19.82 9.70 -8.09
CA ILE A 78 -20.90 9.59 -9.08
C ILE A 78 -21.81 8.40 -8.77
N LEU A 79 -21.23 7.22 -8.58
CA LEU A 79 -21.99 6.04 -8.12
C LEU A 79 -22.70 6.35 -6.81
N GLY A 80 -22.05 7.11 -5.94
CA GLY A 80 -22.64 7.46 -4.67
C GLY A 80 -23.81 8.41 -4.72
N ALA A 81 -23.84 9.31 -5.69
CA ALA A 81 -24.99 10.17 -5.95
C ALA A 81 -26.13 9.37 -6.59
N LEU A 82 -25.82 8.51 -7.57
CA LEU A 82 -26.83 7.74 -8.31
C LEU A 82 -27.51 6.66 -7.46
N TYR A 83 -26.76 6.01 -6.57
CA TYR A 83 -27.24 4.88 -5.77
C TYR A 83 -27.49 5.22 -4.30
N ALA A 84 -27.40 6.50 -3.89
CA ALA A 84 -27.51 6.95 -2.50
C ALA A 84 -28.70 6.36 -1.73
N GLY A 85 -29.88 6.30 -2.37
CA GLY A 85 -31.12 5.79 -1.78
C GLY A 85 -31.45 4.34 -2.13
N VAL A 86 -30.62 3.68 -2.94
CA VAL A 86 -30.90 2.30 -3.37
C VAL A 86 -30.38 1.32 -2.32
N THR A 87 -31.29 0.50 -1.83
CA THR A 87 -30.97 -0.69 -1.03
C THR A 87 -31.20 -1.92 -1.88
N PHE A 88 -30.38 -2.94 -1.67
CA PHE A 88 -30.52 -4.22 -2.34
C PHE A 88 -30.31 -5.35 -1.36
N GLU A 89 -30.88 -6.49 -1.72
CA GLU A 89 -30.74 -7.73 -0.97
C GLU A 89 -29.41 -8.39 -1.33
N SER A 90 -28.58 -8.61 -0.31
CA SER A 90 -27.30 -9.29 -0.46
C SER A 90 -27.49 -10.81 -0.30
N LEU A 91 -26.73 -11.60 -1.07
CA LEU A 91 -26.72 -13.07 -0.97
C LEU A 91 -26.22 -13.58 0.40
N PHE A 92 -25.54 -12.73 1.16
CA PHE A 92 -25.03 -13.02 2.49
C PHE A 92 -25.19 -11.81 3.39
N ALA A 93 -25.34 -12.05 4.70
CA ALA A 93 -25.48 -10.98 5.68
C ALA A 93 -24.20 -10.13 5.72
N ILE A 94 -24.34 -8.84 5.43
CA ILE A 94 -23.22 -7.90 5.40
C ILE A 94 -23.15 -7.18 6.75
N PRO A 95 -21.95 -7.05 7.36
CA PRO A 95 -21.78 -6.28 8.58
C PRO A 95 -22.27 -4.84 8.38
N THR A 96 -22.98 -4.33 9.37
CA THR A 96 -23.41 -2.94 9.37
C THR A 96 -22.26 -2.04 9.84
N PHE A 97 -22.29 -0.81 9.34
CA PHE A 97 -21.28 0.18 9.62
C PHE A 97 -21.94 1.54 9.84
N THR A 98 -21.37 2.30 10.76
CA THR A 98 -21.54 3.75 10.88
C THR A 98 -20.41 4.45 10.12
N TRP A 99 -20.72 5.60 9.54
CA TRP A 99 -19.77 6.31 8.67
C TRP A 99 -19.37 7.63 9.30
N TYR A 100 -18.07 7.82 9.54
CA TYR A 100 -17.50 9.13 9.87
C TYR A 100 -16.68 9.62 8.66
N GLY A 101 -17.31 10.46 7.84
CA GLY A 101 -16.78 10.81 6.52
C GLY A 101 -16.72 9.60 5.59
N PHE A 102 -15.51 9.18 5.20
CA PHE A 102 -15.24 8.03 4.33
C PHE A 102 -14.80 6.76 5.08
N ILE A 103 -14.70 6.83 6.41
CA ILE A 103 -14.19 5.74 7.24
C ILE A 103 -15.37 4.97 7.83
N PRO A 104 -15.51 3.66 7.54
CA PRO A 104 -16.53 2.82 8.15
C PRO A 104 -16.07 2.34 9.54
N PHE A 105 -16.95 2.48 10.52
CA PHE A 105 -16.79 1.93 11.86
C PHE A 105 -17.81 0.82 12.08
N PRO A 106 -17.37 -0.37 12.53
CA PRO A 106 -18.29 -1.48 12.79
C PRO A 106 -19.23 -1.11 13.94
N ASP A 107 -20.53 -1.30 13.73
CA ASP A 107 -21.58 -1.08 14.72
C ASP A 107 -22.08 -2.39 15.35
N GLY A 108 -21.50 -3.53 14.94
CA GLY A 108 -21.76 -4.87 15.49
C GLY A 108 -22.99 -5.58 14.92
N GLY A 109 -23.74 -4.95 14.01
CA GLY A 109 -24.89 -5.58 13.37
C GLY A 109 -24.56 -6.30 12.06
N PHE A 110 -25.51 -7.08 11.58
CA PHE A 110 -25.49 -7.68 10.24
C PHE A 110 -26.85 -7.47 9.59
N SER A 111 -26.85 -7.16 8.30
CA SER A 111 -28.07 -6.96 7.53
C SER A 111 -27.96 -7.57 6.13
N ILE A 112 -29.06 -8.20 5.69
CA ILE A 112 -29.21 -8.70 4.33
C ILE A 112 -29.59 -7.55 3.39
N MET A 113 -30.41 -6.62 3.85
CA MET A 113 -30.65 -5.36 3.14
C MET A 113 -29.48 -4.41 3.37
N THR A 114 -28.77 -4.11 2.29
CA THR A 114 -27.56 -3.28 2.33
C THR A 114 -27.67 -2.11 1.36
N GLY A 115 -27.15 -0.95 1.78
CA GLY A 115 -27.00 0.19 0.89
C GLY A 115 -25.74 0.07 0.05
N TRP A 116 -25.70 0.79 -1.07
CA TRP A 116 -24.57 0.75 -2.01
C TRP A 116 -23.20 0.96 -1.35
N ARG A 117 -23.08 1.88 -0.37
CA ARG A 117 -21.80 2.17 0.33
C ARG A 117 -21.27 0.97 1.09
N ARG A 118 -22.15 0.28 1.82
CA ARG A 118 -21.78 -0.87 2.66
C ARG A 118 -21.36 -2.04 1.79
N ALA A 119 -22.15 -2.34 0.77
CA ALA A 119 -21.80 -3.37 -0.20
C ALA A 119 -20.51 -3.06 -0.95
N TYR A 120 -20.34 -1.83 -1.47
CA TYR A 120 -19.13 -1.40 -2.14
C TYR A 120 -17.89 -1.63 -1.27
N PHE A 121 -17.96 -1.24 0.01
CA PHE A 121 -16.86 -1.43 0.95
C PHE A 121 -16.53 -2.91 1.19
N VAL A 122 -17.53 -3.74 1.45
CA VAL A 122 -17.32 -5.18 1.70
C VAL A 122 -16.81 -5.90 0.45
N TYR A 123 -17.34 -5.59 -0.73
CA TYR A 123 -16.82 -6.14 -1.98
C TYR A 123 -15.39 -5.68 -2.24
N TYR A 124 -15.09 -4.39 -2.08
CA TYR A 124 -13.75 -3.85 -2.25
C TYR A 124 -12.75 -4.52 -1.30
N PHE A 125 -13.11 -4.64 -0.02
CA PHE A 125 -12.25 -5.25 1.00
C PHE A 125 -12.08 -6.76 0.79
N GLY A 126 -13.16 -7.47 0.44
CA GLY A 126 -13.11 -8.89 0.09
C GLY A 126 -12.21 -9.14 -1.11
N TRP A 127 -12.33 -8.33 -2.17
CA TRP A 127 -11.42 -8.37 -3.32
C TRP A 127 -9.97 -8.11 -2.92
N PHE A 128 -9.73 -7.14 -2.04
CA PHE A 128 -8.39 -6.83 -1.54
C PHE A 128 -7.73 -8.03 -0.83
N ILE A 129 -8.50 -8.75 0.00
CA ILE A 129 -8.04 -9.98 0.66
C ILE A 129 -7.71 -11.06 -0.38
N ILE A 130 -8.61 -11.31 -1.33
CA ILE A 130 -8.42 -12.33 -2.38
C ILE A 130 -7.16 -12.03 -3.18
N ILE A 131 -6.97 -10.78 -3.61
CA ILE A 131 -5.77 -10.32 -4.31
C ILE A 131 -4.53 -10.53 -3.44
N GLY A 132 -4.60 -10.18 -2.14
CA GLY A 132 -3.55 -10.42 -1.16
C GLY A 132 -3.10 -11.88 -1.11
N ILE A 133 -4.06 -12.80 -1.11
CA ILE A 133 -3.83 -14.26 -1.11
C ILE A 133 -3.18 -14.68 -2.43
N ILE A 134 -3.74 -14.29 -3.57
CA ILE A 134 -3.21 -14.63 -4.90
C ILE A 134 -1.74 -14.19 -5.03
N MET A 135 -1.42 -12.99 -4.53
CA MET A 135 -0.05 -12.47 -4.58
C MET A 135 0.91 -13.30 -3.71
N LYS A 136 0.50 -13.69 -2.50
CA LYS A 136 1.30 -14.57 -1.62
C LYS A 136 1.52 -15.95 -2.25
N VAL A 137 0.51 -16.50 -2.92
CA VAL A 137 0.62 -17.79 -3.63
C VAL A 137 1.60 -17.65 -4.80
N LYS A 138 1.49 -16.58 -5.60
CA LYS A 138 2.41 -16.33 -6.72
C LYS A 138 3.86 -16.19 -6.26
N GLU A 139 4.11 -15.47 -5.17
CA GLU A 139 5.46 -15.34 -4.57
C GLU A 139 6.02 -16.71 -4.17
N LYS A 140 5.23 -17.56 -3.51
CA LYS A 140 5.65 -18.93 -3.17
C LYS A 140 5.95 -19.80 -4.39
N ILE A 141 5.16 -19.68 -5.47
CA ILE A 141 5.39 -20.45 -6.70
C ILE A 141 6.72 -20.01 -7.34
N ILE A 142 6.95 -18.70 -7.45
CA ILE A 142 8.20 -18.17 -8.02
C ILE A 142 9.42 -18.61 -7.19
N ASP A 143 9.34 -18.54 -5.86
CA ASP A 143 10.41 -19.00 -4.97
C ASP A 143 10.68 -20.50 -5.14
N SER A 144 9.62 -21.30 -5.37
CA SER A 144 9.76 -22.74 -5.61
C SER A 144 10.42 -23.06 -6.96
N GLU A 145 10.10 -22.32 -8.03
CA GLU A 145 10.74 -22.47 -9.34
C GLU A 145 12.21 -22.08 -9.32
N ILE A 146 12.56 -21.02 -8.59
CA ILE A 146 13.96 -20.57 -8.42
C ILE A 146 14.75 -21.62 -7.64
N LYS A 147 14.17 -22.19 -6.58
CA LYS A 147 14.80 -23.23 -5.76
C LYS A 147 14.99 -24.55 -6.52
N ASP A 148 14.08 -24.89 -7.41
CA ASP A 148 14.23 -26.08 -8.24
C ASP A 148 15.35 -25.90 -9.28
N LYS A 149 15.37 -24.76 -9.99
CA LYS A 149 16.43 -24.44 -10.97
C LYS A 149 17.85 -24.40 -10.38
N SER A 150 18.02 -23.92 -9.14
CA SER A 150 19.33 -23.94 -8.48
C SER A 150 19.78 -25.34 -8.08
N LYS A 151 18.83 -26.22 -7.75
CA LYS A 151 19.10 -27.62 -7.40
C LYS A 151 19.52 -28.46 -8.61
N TRP A 152 18.99 -28.16 -9.80
CA TRP A 152 19.42 -28.79 -11.07
C TRP A 152 20.84 -28.38 -11.45
N LYS A 153 21.16 -27.08 -11.42
CA LYS A 153 22.53 -26.60 -11.71
C LYS A 153 23.60 -27.18 -10.78
N GLY A 154 23.32 -27.26 -9.48
CA GLY A 154 24.26 -27.85 -8.52
C GLY A 154 24.44 -29.37 -8.65
N LYS A 155 23.57 -30.07 -9.39
CA LYS A 155 23.73 -31.49 -9.71
C LYS A 155 24.57 -31.69 -10.98
N GLU A 156 24.37 -30.89 -12.01
CA GLU A 156 25.19 -30.91 -13.24
C GLU A 156 26.67 -30.61 -12.94
N GLU A 157 26.92 -29.59 -12.13
CA GLU A 157 28.29 -29.20 -11.75
C GLU A 157 29.00 -30.30 -10.91
N LYS A 158 28.25 -31.08 -10.13
CA LYS A 158 28.80 -32.23 -9.39
C LYS A 158 29.00 -33.49 -10.24
N SER A 159 28.30 -33.63 -11.36
CA SER A 159 28.54 -34.73 -12.32
C SER A 159 29.74 -34.46 -13.23
N GLU A 160 30.02 -33.20 -13.57
CA GLU A 160 31.19 -32.83 -14.38
C GLU A 160 32.52 -32.90 -13.61
N ILE A 161 32.50 -32.74 -12.29
CA ILE A 161 33.70 -32.86 -11.44
C ILE A 161 34.08 -34.33 -11.14
N ASN A 162 33.16 -35.28 -11.36
CA ASN A 162 33.34 -36.70 -11.03
C ASN A 162 33.41 -37.62 -12.27
N GLY A 163 33.48 -37.06 -13.48
CA GLY A 163 33.68 -37.80 -14.75
C GLY A 163 34.99 -37.43 -15.40
#